data_AF-A0A850NRN7-F1
#
_entry.id   AF-A0A850NRN7-F1
#
_cell.length_a   1.000
_cell.length_b   1.000
_cell.length_c   1.000
_cell.angle_alpha   90.00
_cell.angle_beta   90.00
_cell.angle_gamma   90.00
#
_symmetry.space_group_name_H-M   'P 1'
#
loop_
_entity.id
_entity.type
_entity.pdbx_description
1 polymer ?
#
loop_
_entity_poly.entity_id
_entity_poly.type
_entity_poly.pdbx_seq_one_letter_code
_entity_poly.pdbx_strand_id
1 'polypeptide(L)'
;AQAAVPPVLLAWGIAVCLRQAIGSATVATVTTAGLIAPLLLHPAHPDPQEALHASLLVLAIGAGSVFFCHVNDAGFWMVRGFFGLDLRQTVLSWSVLQTIVSVVGLAGAWLIWIAV
;
A
#
# COMPACT_ATOMS: atom_id res chain seq x y z
N ALA A 1 -6.42 25.78 -11.33
CA ALA A 1 -6.45 25.10 -10.03
C ALA A 1 -5.74 23.77 -10.20
N GLN A 2 -4.57 23.59 -9.59
CA GLN A 2 -3.77 22.39 -9.74
C GLN A 2 -4.54 21.23 -9.10
N ALA A 3 -4.90 20.22 -9.90
CA ALA A 3 -5.50 19.00 -9.38
C ALA A 3 -4.43 18.24 -8.58
N ALA A 4 -4.28 18.58 -7.30
CA ALA A 4 -3.39 17.88 -6.40
C ALA A 4 -3.96 16.47 -6.17
N VAL A 5 -3.20 15.45 -6.57
CA VAL A 5 -3.54 14.06 -6.26
C VAL A 5 -3.64 13.92 -4.73
N PRO A 6 -4.71 13.29 -4.18
CA PRO A 6 -4.84 13.12 -2.74
C PRO A 6 -3.60 12.41 -2.15
N PRO A 7 -3.05 12.89 -1.01
CA PRO A 7 -1.85 12.30 -0.41
C PRO A 7 -1.97 10.78 -0.17
N VAL A 8 -3.16 10.30 0.19
CA VAL A 8 -3.47 8.87 0.40
C VAL A 8 -3.25 8.05 -0.88
N LEU A 9 -3.75 8.54 -2.02
CA LEU A 9 -3.56 7.89 -3.32
C LEU A 9 -2.09 7.91 -3.73
N LEU A 10 -1.41 9.02 -3.48
CA LEU A 10 0.02 9.15 -3.77
C LEU A 10 0.86 8.15 -2.97
N ALA A 11 0.62 8.07 -1.66
CA ALA A 11 1.33 7.17 -0.75
C ALA A 11 1.09 5.69 -1.12
N TRP A 12 -0.16 5.31 -1.42
CA TRP A 12 -0.49 3.98 -1.92
C TRP A 12 0.20 3.70 -3.27
N GLY A 13 0.14 4.64 -4.21
CA GLY A 13 0.73 4.46 -5.55
C GLY A 13 2.25 4.26 -5.51
N ILE A 14 2.97 5.02 -4.67
CA ILE A 14 4.41 4.84 -4.47
C ILE A 14 4.69 3.45 -3.87
N ALA A 15 3.92 3.03 -2.87
CA ALA A 15 4.05 1.71 -2.27
C ALA A 15 3.82 0.59 -3.29
N VAL A 16 2.81 0.72 -4.17
CA VAL A 16 2.55 -0.23 -5.26
C VAL A 16 3.74 -0.30 -6.22
N CYS A 17 4.26 0.83 -6.68
CA CYS A 17 5.40 0.86 -7.59
C CYS A 17 6.63 0.16 -6.97
N LEU A 18 6.94 0.48 -5.71
CA LEU A 18 8.05 -0.14 -5.00
C LEU A 18 7.81 -1.63 -4.74
N ARG A 19 6.56 -2.02 -4.46
CA ARG A 19 6.16 -3.42 -4.31
C ARG A 19 6.46 -4.22 -5.58
N GLN A 20 6.08 -3.70 -6.74
CA GLN A 20 6.34 -4.38 -8.02
C GLN A 20 7.83 -4.42 -8.38
N ALA A 21 8.62 -3.41 -7.97
CA ALA A 21 10.05 -3.39 -8.24
C ALA A 21 10.85 -4.32 -7.32
N ILE A 22 10.54 -4.33 -6.01
CA ILE A 22 11.39 -4.92 -4.97
C ILE A 22 10.89 -6.29 -4.51
N GLY A 23 9.59 -6.56 -4.60
CA GLY A 23 9.02 -7.86 -4.20
C GLY A 23 9.01 -8.14 -2.70
N SER A 24 9.31 -7.16 -1.83
CA SER A 24 9.16 -7.28 -0.37
C SER A 24 8.19 -6.24 0.19
N ALA A 25 7.16 -6.70 0.90
CA ALA A 25 6.15 -5.83 1.51
C ALA A 25 6.76 -4.94 2.60
N THR A 26 7.67 -5.48 3.41
CA THR A 26 8.35 -4.72 4.47
C THR A 26 9.25 -3.63 3.89
N VAL A 27 10.05 -3.96 2.86
CA VAL A 27 10.94 -2.97 2.23
C VAL A 27 10.12 -1.89 1.53
N ALA A 28 9.10 -2.28 0.76
CA ALA A 28 8.21 -1.32 0.11
C ALA A 28 7.53 -0.37 1.13
N THR A 29 7.05 -0.91 2.25
CA THR A 29 6.45 -0.12 3.33
C THR A 29 7.45 0.88 3.93
N VAL A 30 8.60 0.42 4.39
CA VAL A 30 9.59 1.27 5.08
C VAL A 30 10.16 2.33 4.13
N THR A 31 10.46 1.96 2.88
CA THR A 31 10.94 2.91 1.88
C THR A 31 9.89 3.97 1.56
N THR A 32 8.62 3.58 1.36
CA THR A 32 7.54 4.54 1.11
C THR A 32 7.31 5.45 2.31
N ALA A 33 7.32 4.91 3.53
CA ALA A 33 7.18 5.70 4.75
C ALA A 33 8.29 6.76 4.86
N GLY A 34 9.54 6.40 4.53
CA GLY A 34 10.65 7.36 4.47
C GLY A 34 10.47 8.45 3.42
N LEU A 35 9.88 8.13 2.26
CA LEU A 35 9.58 9.11 1.21
C LEU A 35 8.42 10.05 1.57
N ILE A 36 7.40 9.55 2.26
CA ILE A 36 6.19 10.29 2.63
C ILE A 36 6.37 11.09 3.93
N ALA A 37 7.33 10.73 4.80
CA ALA A 37 7.56 11.39 6.08
C ALA A 37 7.62 12.94 6.02
N PRO A 38 8.29 13.59 5.04
CA PRO A 38 8.29 15.05 4.95
C PRO A 38 6.92 15.68 4.66
N LEU A 39 6.00 14.93 4.05
CA LEU A 39 4.63 15.40 3.77
C LEU A 39 3.77 15.45 5.04
N LEU A 40 4.16 14.72 6.09
CA LEU A 40 3.49 14.71 7.39
C LEU A 40 3.96 15.85 8.30
N LEU A 41 5.09 16.50 7.99
CA LEU A 41 5.76 17.45 8.89
C LEU A 41 5.43 18.92 8.58
N HIS A 42 4.24 19.23 8.06
CA HIS A 42 3.87 20.63 7.75
C HIS A 42 3.28 21.34 8.98
N PRO A 43 4.06 22.11 9.76
CA PRO A 43 3.68 22.53 11.10
C PRO A 43 3.28 24.02 11.07
N ALA A 44 2.27 24.36 10.26
CA ALA A 44 1.73 25.72 10.26
C ALA A 44 0.60 25.88 11.29
N HIS A 45 -0.16 24.81 11.54
CA HIS A 45 -1.19 24.75 12.57
C HIS A 45 -1.31 23.30 13.06
N PRO A 46 -1.24 23.02 14.38
CA PRO A 46 -1.55 21.71 14.91
C PRO A 46 -3.05 21.47 14.72
N ASP A 47 -3.38 20.72 13.67
CA ASP A 47 -4.74 20.28 13.41
C ASP A 47 -5.02 19.05 14.29
N PRO A 48 -6.08 19.02 15.11
CA PRO A 48 -6.45 17.84 15.89
C PRO A 48 -6.61 16.56 15.04
N GLN A 49 -6.81 16.69 13.72
CA GLN A 49 -6.92 15.57 12.79
C GLN A 49 -5.58 15.11 12.18
N GLU A 50 -4.47 15.81 12.44
CA GLU A 50 -3.14 15.50 11.86
C GLU A 50 -2.70 14.06 12.16
N ALA A 51 -2.88 13.61 13.40
CA ALA A 51 -2.57 12.23 13.80
C ALA A 51 -3.43 11.19 13.07
N LEU A 52 -4.69 11.52 12.77
CA LEU A 52 -5.58 10.66 12.00
C LEU A 52 -5.14 10.58 10.54
N HIS A 53 -4.86 11.72 9.90
CA HIS A 53 -4.35 11.77 8.52
C HIS A 53 -3.04 11.00 8.38
N ALA A 54 -2.11 11.13 9.34
CA ALA A 54 -0.88 10.35 9.37
C ALA A 54 -1.15 8.84 9.46
N SER A 55 -2.10 8.43 10.32
CA SER A 55 -2.48 7.02 10.46
C SER A 55 -3.12 6.47 9.18
N LEU A 56 -3.96 7.24 8.50
CA LEU A 56 -4.56 6.88 7.21
C LEU A 56 -3.52 6.73 6.10
N LEU A 57 -2.49 7.58 6.09
CA LEU A 57 -1.36 7.44 5.18
C LEU A 57 -0.57 6.16 5.43
N VAL A 58 -0.29 5.82 6.69
CA VAL A 58 0.37 4.55 7.05
C VAL A 58 -0.47 3.35 6.60
N LEU A 59 -1.79 3.39 6.78
CA LEU A 59 -2.69 2.34 6.30
C LEU A 59 -2.67 2.21 4.78
N ALA A 60 -2.67 3.33 4.04
CA ALA A 60 -2.60 3.33 2.59
C ALA A 60 -1.27 2.78 2.06
N ILE A 61 -0.15 3.11 2.72
CA ILE A 61 1.18 2.55 2.40
C ILE A 61 1.18 1.04 2.62
N GLY A 62 0.68 0.57 3.78
CA GLY A 62 0.59 -0.86 4.09
C GLY A 62 -0.31 -1.61 3.12
N ALA A 63 -1.42 -1.01 2.68
CA ALA A 63 -2.29 -1.58 1.66
C ALA A 63 -1.57 -1.66 0.30
N GLY A 64 -0.85 -0.61 -0.11
CA GLY A 64 -0.11 -0.60 -1.38
C GLY A 64 1.04 -1.59 -1.41
N SER A 65 1.69 -1.86 -0.28
CA SER A 65 2.86 -2.74 -0.20
C SER A 65 2.54 -4.23 -0.38
N VAL A 66 1.26 -4.61 -0.41
CA VAL A 66 0.81 -5.98 -0.74
C VAL A 66 0.18 -6.06 -2.12
N PHE A 67 0.13 -4.98 -2.90
CA PHE A 67 -0.49 -5.02 -4.22
C PHE A 67 0.20 -6.03 -5.14
N PHE A 68 -0.60 -6.83 -5.85
CA PHE A 68 -0.20 -7.74 -6.92
C PHE A 68 1.15 -8.45 -6.71
N CYS A 69 1.24 -9.25 -5.63
CA CYS A 69 2.41 -10.08 -5.33
C CYS A 69 2.63 -11.13 -6.43
N HIS A 70 3.75 -11.09 -7.14
CA HIS A 70 4.06 -12.04 -8.21
C HIS A 70 5.38 -12.77 -7.95
N VAL A 71 6.00 -13.30 -9.00
CA VAL A 71 7.24 -14.09 -8.94
C VAL A 71 8.43 -13.42 -8.25
N ASN A 72 8.40 -12.09 -8.01
CA ASN A 72 9.44 -11.38 -7.26
C ASN A 72 9.28 -11.50 -5.73
N ASP A 73 8.18 -12.07 -5.25
CA ASP A 73 7.81 -12.13 -3.84
C ASP A 73 8.03 -13.53 -3.26
N ALA A 74 8.72 -13.60 -2.11
CA ALA A 74 8.97 -14.88 -1.44
C ALA A 74 7.67 -15.55 -0.93
N GLY A 75 6.68 -14.76 -0.53
CA GLY A 75 5.37 -15.24 -0.11
C GLY A 75 4.61 -15.94 -1.24
N PHE A 76 4.72 -15.45 -2.48
CA PHE A 76 4.15 -16.11 -3.67
C PHE A 76 4.68 -17.54 -3.82
N TRP A 77 6.00 -17.73 -3.69
CA TRP A 77 6.62 -19.05 -3.81
C TRP A 77 6.31 -19.97 -2.63
N MET A 78 6.23 -19.40 -1.42
CA MET A 78 5.82 -20.14 -0.22
C MET A 78 4.39 -20.69 -0.34
N VAL A 79 3.43 -19.88 -0.79
CA VAL A 79 2.04 -20.30 -1.01
C VAL A 79 1.95 -21.37 -2.09
N ARG A 80 2.67 -21.18 -3.21
CA ARG A 80 2.77 -22.20 -4.24
C ARG A 80 3.27 -23.54 -3.68
N GLY A 81 4.33 -23.50 -2.86
CA GLY A 81 4.96 -24.67 -2.27
C GLY A 81 4.07 -25.40 -1.27
N PHE A 82 3.39 -24.67 -0.37
CA PHE A 82 2.52 -25.27 0.64
C PHE A 82 1.28 -25.95 0.06
N PHE A 83 0.70 -25.37 -1.00
CA PHE A 83 -0.53 -25.88 -1.60
C PHE A 83 -0.31 -26.70 -2.88
N GLY A 84 0.94 -26.89 -3.31
CA GLY A 84 1.26 -27.65 -4.53
C GLY A 84 0.68 -27.08 -5.82
N LEU A 85 0.48 -25.76 -5.87
CA LEU A 85 -0.22 -25.08 -6.96
C LEU A 85 0.65 -24.95 -8.22
N ASP A 86 0.00 -24.89 -9.39
CA ASP A 86 0.65 -24.42 -10.60
C ASP A 86 0.84 -22.88 -10.57
N LEU A 87 1.59 -22.33 -11.54
CA LEU A 87 1.87 -20.89 -11.57
C LEU A 87 0.60 -20.05 -11.80
N ARG A 88 -0.31 -20.53 -12.66
CA ARG A 88 -1.55 -19.82 -13.00
C ARG A 88 -2.50 -19.78 -11.80
N GLN A 89 -2.67 -20.91 -11.13
CA GLN A 89 -3.43 -21.07 -9.91
C GLN A 89 -2.85 -20.18 -8.81
N THR A 90 -1.53 -20.13 -8.64
CA THR A 90 -0.90 -19.28 -7.63
C THR A 90 -1.17 -17.79 -7.91
N VAL A 91 -1.09 -17.34 -9.17
CA VAL A 91 -1.44 -15.95 -9.51
C VAL A 91 -2.91 -15.67 -9.22
N LEU A 92 -3.82 -16.58 -9.60
CA LEU A 92 -5.26 -16.41 -9.38
C LEU A 92 -5.67 -16.48 -7.91
N SER A 93 -4.96 -17.24 -7.08
CA SER A 93 -5.29 -17.38 -5.65
C SER A 93 -4.55 -16.34 -4.79
N TRP A 94 -3.28 -16.08 -5.05
CA TRP A 94 -2.45 -15.19 -4.24
C TRP A 94 -2.41 -13.77 -4.78
N SER A 95 -1.99 -13.57 -6.04
CA SER A 95 -1.83 -12.21 -6.59
C SER A 95 -3.15 -11.46 -6.66
N VAL A 96 -4.24 -12.14 -7.05
CA VAL A 96 -5.59 -11.55 -7.08
C VAL A 96 -6.10 -11.24 -5.67
N LEU A 97 -6.00 -12.18 -4.73
CA LEU A 97 -6.39 -11.95 -3.33
C LEU A 97 -5.66 -10.73 -2.75
N GLN A 98 -4.35 -10.66 -2.94
CA GLN A 98 -3.53 -9.56 -2.44
C GLN A 98 -3.87 -8.22 -3.09
N THR A 99 -4.23 -8.24 -4.38
CA THR A 99 -4.76 -7.06 -5.07
C THR A 99 -6.09 -6.60 -4.47
N ILE A 100 -7.00 -7.53 -4.16
CA ILE A 100 -8.28 -7.21 -3.50
C ILE A 100 -8.02 -6.59 -2.13
N VAL A 101 -7.15 -7.19 -1.30
CA VAL A 101 -6.77 -6.64 0.01
C VAL A 101 -6.22 -5.22 -0.12
N SER A 102 -5.32 -5.00 -1.08
CA SER A 102 -4.73 -3.68 -1.33
C SER A 102 -5.76 -2.62 -1.72
N VAL A 103 -6.66 -2.95 -2.65
CA VAL A 103 -7.68 -2.02 -3.16
C VAL A 103 -8.76 -1.74 -2.11
N VAL A 104 -9.19 -2.75 -1.35
CA VAL A 104 -10.15 -2.57 -0.26
C VAL A 104 -9.55 -1.73 0.88
N GLY A 105 -8.27 -1.97 1.22
CA GLY A 105 -7.55 -1.16 2.20
C GLY A 105 -7.43 0.31 1.77
N LEU A 106 -7.09 0.56 0.51
CA LEU A 106 -7.09 1.92 -0.06
C LEU A 106 -8.48 2.56 -0.01
N ALA A 107 -9.51 1.84 -0.45
CA ALA A 107 -10.87 2.36 -0.47
C ALA A 107 -11.34 2.75 0.95
N GLY A 108 -11.07 1.91 1.95
CA GLY A 108 -11.38 2.22 3.35
C GLY A 108 -10.63 3.45 3.86
N ALA A 109 -9.31 3.52 3.63
CA ALA A 109 -8.50 4.67 4.04
C ALA A 109 -8.94 5.97 3.34
N TRP A 110 -9.26 5.89 2.05
CA TRP A 110 -9.71 7.04 1.27
C TRP A 110 -11.10 7.51 1.67
N LEU A 111 -12.03 6.60 1.94
CA LEU A 111 -13.38 6.95 2.42
C LEU A 111 -13.34 7.65 3.77
N ILE A 112 -12.47 7.21 4.69
CA ILE A 112 -12.30 7.89 5.98
C ILE A 112 -11.61 9.24 5.78
N TRP A 113 -10.61 9.31 4.91
CA TRP A 113 -9.91 10.56 4.60
C TRP A 113 -10.82 11.67 4.08
N ILE A 114 -11.81 11.35 3.24
CA ILE A 114 -12.75 12.35 2.73
C ILE A 114 -13.87 12.71 3.73
N ALA A 115 -14.09 11.87 4.74
CA ALA A 115 -15.17 12.04 5.71
C ALA A 115 -14.75 12.89 6.92
N VAL A 116 -13.45 13.03 7.16
CA VAL A 116 -12.87 13.76 8.28
C VAL A 116 -12.18 15.01 7.78
#